data_AF-A0A8T4PZ42-F1
#
_entry.id   AF-A0A8T4PZ42-F1
#
_cell.length_a   1.000
_cell.length_b   1.000
_cell.length_c   1.000
_cell.angle_alpha   90.00
_cell.angle_beta   90.00
_cell.angle_gamma   90.00
#
_symmetry.space_group_name_H-M   'P 1'
#
loop_
_entity.id
_entity.type
_entity.pdbx_description
1 polymer ?
#
loop_
_entity_poly.entity_id
_entity_poly.type
_entity_poly.pdbx_seq_one_letter_code
_entity_poly.pdbx_strand_id
1 'polypeptide(L)'
;MVKWLKDAGANALTLIPLRPAGNAVEEFYKNKLTPTEYKNVIERVNGIREEHKDFSVATCYDILSTASNSDNVPSYWSKMCMAGIEAACISPAGNLRACILHQGDKYNVGNLKTSSLGELWHDDSLWGIFRDMNKRVLDQCKDCKDYTIKCAGSCLAMVEFTRSTEEIYCFKHLNNKIA
;
A
#
# COMPACT_ATOMS: atom_id res chain seq x y z
N MET A 1 16.20 18.16 0.00
CA MET A 1 15.57 17.12 0.85
C MET A 1 16.55 16.00 1.20
N VAL A 2 17.05 15.21 0.24
CA VAL A 2 17.94 14.07 0.53
C VAL A 2 19.19 14.45 1.33
N LYS A 3 19.89 15.52 0.93
CA LYS A 3 21.04 16.03 1.70
C LYS A 3 20.68 16.27 3.18
N TRP A 4 19.60 17.01 3.43
CA TRP A 4 19.13 17.28 4.79
C TRP A 4 18.77 16.00 5.56
N LEU A 5 18.13 15.02 4.90
CA LEU A 5 17.83 13.72 5.51
C LEU A 5 19.11 12.98 5.94
N LYS A 6 20.13 12.96 5.07
CA LYS A 6 21.44 12.37 5.38
C LYS A 6 22.13 13.10 6.54
N ASP A 7 22.12 14.44 6.51
CA ASP A 7 22.70 15.27 7.56
C ASP A 7 21.99 15.04 8.91
N ALA A 8 20.69 14.73 8.89
CA ALA A 8 19.90 14.32 10.04
C ALA A 8 20.11 12.85 10.47
N GLY A 9 20.97 12.10 9.77
CA GLY A 9 21.29 10.70 10.07
C GLY A 9 20.29 9.68 9.52
N ALA A 10 19.38 10.07 8.62
CA ALA A 10 18.48 9.12 7.97
C ALA A 10 19.22 8.29 6.91
N ASN A 11 18.90 7.00 6.81
CA ASN A 11 19.48 6.09 5.81
C ASN A 11 18.57 5.84 4.60
N ALA A 12 17.28 6.13 4.73
CA ALA A 12 16.30 5.91 3.67
C ALA A 12 15.10 6.86 3.80
N LEU A 13 14.32 6.98 2.73
CA LEU A 13 13.05 7.69 2.68
C LEU A 13 11.98 6.79 2.09
N THR A 14 10.82 6.70 2.74
CA THR A 14 9.64 6.03 2.17
C THR A 14 8.53 7.05 1.95
N LEU A 15 8.02 7.09 0.73
CA LEU A 15 6.90 7.95 0.35
C LEU A 15 5.65 7.09 0.17
N ILE A 16 4.66 7.34 1.02
CA ILE A 16 3.37 6.66 1.00
C ILE A 16 2.31 7.71 0.61
N PRO A 17 1.40 7.41 -0.34
CA PRO A 17 0.31 8.34 -0.65
C PRO A 17 -0.58 8.54 0.57
N LEU A 18 -1.26 9.68 0.62
CA LEU A 18 -2.23 9.98 1.67
C LEU A 18 -3.27 8.85 1.76
N ARG A 19 -3.48 8.33 2.97
CA ARG A 19 -4.50 7.33 3.25
C ARG A 19 -5.55 7.93 4.20
N PRO A 20 -6.83 7.56 4.06
CA PRO A 20 -7.84 7.98 5.00
C PRO A 20 -7.55 7.35 6.37
N ALA A 21 -7.58 8.17 7.42
CA ALA A 21 -7.40 7.73 8.79
C ALA A 21 -8.35 8.51 9.70
N GLY A 22 -9.08 7.80 10.56
CA GLY A 22 -10.07 8.40 11.45
C GLY A 22 -11.18 9.11 10.69
N ASN A 23 -11.53 10.32 11.15
CA ASN A 23 -12.69 11.10 10.68
C ASN A 23 -12.31 12.24 9.71
N ALA A 24 -11.05 12.37 9.31
CA ALA A 24 -10.55 13.44 8.45
C ALA A 24 -10.89 13.22 6.96
N VAL A 25 -12.18 12.99 6.69
CA VAL A 25 -12.70 12.63 5.35
C VAL A 25 -12.54 13.80 4.39
N GLU A 26 -12.92 15.00 4.82
CA GLU A 26 -12.86 16.20 3.99
C GLU A 26 -11.42 16.57 3.64
N GLU A 27 -10.51 16.46 4.61
CA GLU A 27 -9.08 16.69 4.42
C GLU A 27 -8.47 15.70 3.43
N PHE A 28 -8.89 14.43 3.47
CA PHE A 28 -8.44 13.45 2.49
C PHE A 28 -8.83 13.88 1.06
N TYR A 29 -10.10 14.22 0.81
CA TYR A 29 -10.53 14.59 -0.53
C TYR A 29 -9.93 15.90 -1.03
N LYS A 30 -9.66 16.85 -0.12
CA LYS A 30 -9.00 18.11 -0.41
C LYS A 30 -7.52 17.95 -0.79
N ASN A 31 -6.82 17.00 -0.16
CA ASN A 31 -5.36 16.90 -0.27
C ASN A 31 -4.87 15.66 -1.04
N LYS A 32 -5.75 14.71 -1.39
CA LYS A 32 -5.34 13.56 -2.19
C LYS A 32 -4.83 14.01 -3.56
N LEU A 33 -3.81 13.32 -4.04
CA LEU A 33 -3.31 13.52 -5.39
C LEU A 33 -4.28 12.95 -6.43
N THR A 34 -4.35 13.57 -7.60
CA THR A 34 -4.91 12.98 -8.81
C THR A 34 -3.93 11.95 -9.41
N PRO A 35 -4.37 11.05 -10.31
CA PRO A 35 -3.48 10.16 -11.03
C PRO A 35 -2.32 10.89 -11.75
N THR A 36 -2.60 12.04 -12.36
CA THR A 36 -1.59 12.86 -13.03
C THR A 36 -0.57 13.42 -12.04
N GLU A 37 -1.02 14.01 -10.93
CA GLU A 37 -0.11 14.53 -9.90
C GLU A 37 0.71 13.41 -9.27
N TYR A 38 0.09 12.25 -9.01
CA TYR A 38 0.80 11.09 -8.48
C TYR A 38 1.87 10.60 -9.47
N LYS A 39 1.57 10.53 -10.78
CA LYS A 39 2.57 10.23 -11.82
C LYS A 39 3.74 11.22 -11.79
N ASN A 40 3.46 12.53 -11.71
CA ASN A 40 4.49 13.57 -11.65
C ASN A 40 5.38 13.42 -10.40
N VAL A 41 4.80 13.03 -9.26
CA VAL A 41 5.56 12.71 -8.04
C VAL A 41 6.49 11.52 -8.29
N ILE A 42 6.00 10.43 -8.90
CA ILE A 42 6.83 9.24 -9.19
C ILE A 42 7.96 9.58 -10.17
N GLU A 43 7.71 10.38 -11.21
CA GLU A 43 8.75 10.87 -12.11
C GLU A 43 9.83 11.66 -11.36
N ARG A 44 9.42 12.56 -10.45
CA ARG A 44 10.38 13.30 -9.64
C ARG A 44 11.17 12.40 -8.71
N VAL A 45 10.52 11.42 -8.08
CA VAL A 45 11.19 10.43 -7.22
C VAL A 45 12.22 9.63 -7.99
N ASN A 46 11.92 9.24 -9.24
CA ASN A 46 12.88 8.55 -10.09
C ASN A 46 14.09 9.40 -10.42
N GLY A 47 13.90 10.69 -10.70
CA GLY A 47 15.02 11.65 -10.81
C GLY A 47 15.88 11.70 -9.55
N ILE A 48 15.24 11.77 -8.37
CA ILE A 48 15.95 11.77 -7.07
C ILE A 48 16.77 10.48 -6.86
N ARG A 49 16.24 9.32 -7.25
CA ARG A 49 16.97 8.04 -7.15
C ARG A 49 18.20 8.00 -8.04
N GLU A 50 18.11 8.54 -9.25
CA GLU A 50 19.27 8.64 -10.15
C GLU A 50 20.31 9.65 -9.64
N GLU A 51 19.87 10.77 -9.09
CA GLU A 51 20.73 11.80 -8.48
C GLU A 51 21.43 11.29 -7.20
N HIS A 52 20.81 10.35 -6.47
CA HIS A 52 21.26 9.89 -5.15
C HIS A 52 21.26 8.37 -5.02
N LYS A 53 22.11 7.69 -5.82
CA LYS A 53 22.22 6.22 -5.84
C LYS A 53 22.68 5.59 -4.53
N ASP A 54 23.28 6.39 -3.64
CA ASP A 54 23.73 5.99 -2.31
C ASP A 54 22.67 6.17 -1.21
N PHE A 55 21.43 6.53 -1.58
CA PHE A 55 20.33 6.75 -0.64
C PHE A 55 19.06 6.04 -1.09
N SER A 56 18.52 5.15 -0.25
CA SER A 56 17.31 4.40 -0.61
C SER A 56 16.07 5.30 -0.54
N VAL A 57 15.31 5.35 -1.63
CA VAL A 57 14.02 6.05 -1.70
C VAL A 57 12.96 5.07 -2.19
N ALA A 58 12.01 4.71 -1.33
CA ALA A 58 10.93 3.78 -1.64
C ALA A 58 9.59 4.48 -1.89
N THR A 59 8.76 3.88 -2.76
CA THR A 59 7.40 4.31 -3.06
C THR A 59 6.46 3.10 -3.08
N CYS A 60 5.19 3.29 -2.76
CA CYS A 60 4.21 2.19 -2.76
C CYS A 60 3.76 1.73 -4.15
N TYR A 61 3.75 2.64 -5.13
CA TYR A 61 3.33 2.36 -6.50
C TYR A 61 4.28 3.04 -7.47
N ASP A 62 5.01 2.26 -8.25
CA ASP A 62 5.92 2.78 -9.26
C ASP A 62 6.08 1.80 -10.43
N ILE A 63 5.36 2.08 -11.51
CA ILE A 63 5.45 1.33 -12.76
C ILE A 63 6.45 1.93 -13.75
N LEU A 64 7.04 3.10 -13.45
CA LEU A 64 7.94 3.82 -14.36
C LEU A 64 9.39 3.39 -14.21
N SER A 65 9.82 3.01 -13.00
CA SER A 65 11.19 2.58 -12.76
C SER A 65 11.37 1.07 -12.91
N THR A 66 12.47 0.65 -13.54
CA THR A 66 13.00 -0.73 -13.45
C THR A 66 13.91 -0.90 -12.23
N ALA A 67 14.39 0.20 -11.67
CA ALA A 67 15.22 0.27 -10.47
C ALA A 67 14.41 0.45 -9.18
N SER A 68 13.09 0.26 -9.22
CA SER A 68 12.25 0.20 -8.03
C SER A 68 12.52 -1.10 -7.27
N ASN A 69 13.74 -1.23 -6.75
CA ASN A 69 14.00 -2.00 -5.55
C ASN A 69 13.26 -1.28 -4.43
N SER A 70 11.96 -1.53 -4.36
CA SER A 70 11.14 -1.15 -3.23
C SER A 70 11.69 -1.93 -2.05
N ASP A 71 12.58 -1.36 -1.26
CA ASP A 71 12.97 -2.01 0.01
C ASP A 71 11.76 -2.16 0.95
N ASN A 72 10.64 -1.48 0.64
CA ASN A 72 9.30 -1.79 1.11
C ASN A 72 8.50 -2.60 0.09
N VAL A 73 9.00 -3.79 -0.28
CA VAL A 73 8.21 -4.73 -1.07
C VAL A 73 7.01 -5.11 -0.20
N PRO A 74 5.76 -4.90 -0.64
CA PRO A 74 4.62 -5.04 0.27
C PRO A 74 4.36 -6.50 0.69
N SER A 75 5.02 -7.47 0.05
CA SER A 75 5.14 -8.88 0.44
C SER A 75 6.40 -9.44 -0.20
N TYR A 76 7.18 -10.23 0.54
CA TYR A 76 8.39 -10.88 -0.01
C TYR A 76 8.05 -11.86 -1.13
N TRP A 77 6.91 -12.56 -1.01
CA TRP A 77 6.53 -13.64 -1.92
C TRP A 77 5.70 -13.19 -3.12
N SER A 78 4.74 -12.29 -2.89
CA SER A 78 3.71 -11.96 -3.87
C SER A 78 3.85 -10.55 -4.45
N LYS A 79 4.69 -9.70 -3.85
CA LYS A 79 4.75 -8.26 -4.16
C LYS A 79 3.38 -7.56 -4.07
N MET A 80 2.43 -8.17 -3.36
CA MET A 80 1.11 -7.62 -3.04
C MET A 80 1.08 -7.10 -1.60
N CYS A 81 -0.04 -6.51 -1.18
CA CYS A 81 -0.22 -6.11 0.21
C CYS A 81 -0.12 -7.31 1.18
N MET A 82 0.78 -7.23 2.17
CA MET A 82 0.99 -8.25 3.22
C MET A 82 -0.17 -8.43 4.22
N ALA A 83 -1.12 -7.50 4.29
CA ALA A 83 -2.16 -7.52 5.33
C ALA A 83 -2.90 -8.87 5.33
N GLY A 84 -2.85 -9.58 6.46
CA GLY A 84 -3.44 -10.89 6.67
C GLY A 84 -2.72 -12.08 5.99
N ILE A 85 -1.60 -11.86 5.31
CA ILE A 85 -0.82 -12.90 4.60
C ILE A 85 0.57 -13.06 5.19
N GLU A 86 1.25 -11.94 5.46
CA GLU A 86 2.59 -11.91 6.07
C GLU A 86 2.64 -10.99 7.29
N ALA A 87 1.66 -10.09 7.46
CA ALA A 87 1.56 -9.21 8.61
C ALA A 87 0.15 -9.14 9.18
N ALA A 88 0.10 -8.92 10.48
CA ALA A 88 -1.08 -8.49 11.23
C ALA A 88 -0.73 -7.30 12.11
N CYS A 89 -1.76 -6.63 12.59
CA CYS A 89 -1.67 -5.52 13.52
C CYS A 89 -2.38 -5.91 14.82
N ILE A 90 -1.81 -5.50 15.94
CA ILE A 90 -2.39 -5.73 17.27
C ILE A 90 -2.72 -4.36 17.86
N SER A 91 -3.98 -4.16 18.23
CA SER A 91 -4.39 -2.93 18.92
C SER A 91 -3.93 -2.95 20.38
N PRO A 92 -3.86 -1.79 21.07
CA PRO A 92 -3.58 -1.76 22.51
C PRO A 92 -4.56 -2.58 23.37
N ALA A 93 -5.77 -2.83 22.87
CA ALA A 93 -6.77 -3.68 23.54
C ALA A 93 -6.49 -5.19 23.37
N GLY A 94 -5.53 -5.57 22.53
CA GLY A 94 -5.21 -6.95 22.17
C GLY A 94 -5.94 -7.48 20.94
N ASN A 95 -6.72 -6.63 20.24
CA ASN A 95 -7.45 -7.08 19.04
C ASN A 95 -6.47 -7.29 17.88
N LEU A 96 -6.52 -8.47 17.27
CA LEU A 96 -5.77 -8.81 16.07
C LEU A 96 -6.55 -8.37 14.83
N ARG A 97 -5.87 -7.71 13.89
CA ARG A 97 -6.43 -7.22 12.61
C ARG A 97 -5.45 -7.46 11.48
N ALA A 98 -5.94 -7.52 10.24
CA ALA A 98 -5.07 -7.58 9.07
C ALA A 98 -4.39 -6.24 8.74
N CYS A 99 -5.06 -5.12 8.98
CA CYS A 99 -4.61 -3.80 8.54
C CYS A 99 -5.06 -2.70 9.52
N ILE A 100 -4.16 -1.76 9.84
CA ILE A 100 -4.46 -0.61 10.72
C ILE A 100 -5.47 0.39 10.14
N LEU A 101 -5.61 0.46 8.81
CA LEU A 101 -6.44 1.45 8.15
C LEU A 101 -7.93 1.05 8.10
N HIS A 102 -8.23 -0.23 8.29
CA HIS A 102 -9.60 -0.72 8.29
C HIS A 102 -10.25 -0.49 9.66
N GLN A 103 -11.42 0.13 9.64
CA GLN A 103 -12.16 0.52 10.85
C GLN A 103 -13.41 -0.36 11.05
N GLY A 104 -13.81 -0.51 12.31
CA GLY A 104 -14.95 -1.31 12.71
C GLY A 104 -14.61 -2.73 13.14
N ASP A 105 -15.52 -3.33 13.91
CA ASP A 105 -15.28 -4.63 14.55
C ASP A 105 -15.32 -5.82 13.61
N LYS A 106 -15.92 -5.65 12.42
CA LYS A 106 -15.91 -6.67 11.35
C LYS A 106 -14.50 -7.04 10.85
N TYR A 107 -13.49 -6.24 11.18
CA TYR A 107 -12.09 -6.49 10.83
C TYR A 107 -11.25 -7.03 11.99
N ASN A 108 -11.86 -7.25 13.15
CA ASN A 108 -11.22 -7.95 14.25
C ASN A 108 -11.22 -9.45 13.95
N VAL A 109 -10.03 -10.03 13.79
CA VAL A 109 -9.82 -11.47 13.63
C VAL A 109 -10.04 -12.19 14.96
N GLY A 110 -9.67 -11.55 16.07
CA GLY A 110 -9.83 -12.08 17.43
C GLY A 110 -9.11 -11.21 18.46
N ASN A 111 -8.98 -11.68 19.69
CA ASN A 111 -8.25 -10.99 20.76
C ASN A 111 -7.18 -11.89 21.39
N LEU A 112 -5.94 -11.39 21.46
CA LEU A 112 -4.78 -12.15 21.95
C LEU A 112 -4.76 -12.35 23.47
N LYS A 113 -5.70 -11.74 24.21
CA LYS A 113 -5.90 -12.03 25.64
C LYS A 113 -6.67 -13.32 25.87
N THR A 114 -7.39 -13.82 24.86
CA THR A 114 -8.27 -15.00 24.96
C THR A 114 -7.89 -16.12 24.00
N SER A 115 -7.08 -15.84 22.97
CA SER A 115 -6.66 -16.81 21.96
C SER A 115 -5.20 -16.59 21.59
N SER A 116 -4.50 -17.63 21.17
CA SER A 116 -3.12 -17.49 20.70
C SER A 116 -3.07 -16.90 19.28
N LEU A 117 -1.95 -16.25 18.94
CA LEU A 117 -1.72 -15.79 17.57
C LEU A 117 -1.77 -16.95 16.57
N GLY A 118 -1.23 -18.11 16.94
CA GLY A 118 -1.20 -19.29 16.08
C GLY A 118 -2.59 -19.78 15.72
N GLU A 119 -3.49 -19.90 16.69
CA GLU A 119 -4.89 -20.30 16.44
C GLU A 119 -5.59 -19.33 15.48
N LEU A 120 -5.52 -18.03 15.77
CA LEU A 120 -6.16 -17.00 14.94
C LEU A 120 -5.53 -16.91 13.55
N TRP A 121 -4.22 -17.09 13.44
CA TRP A 121 -3.49 -16.96 12.18
C TRP A 121 -3.74 -18.12 11.22
N HIS A 122 -3.97 -19.34 11.71
CA HIS A 122 -4.20 -20.52 10.86
C HIS A 122 -5.68 -20.75 10.52
N ASP A 123 -6.61 -20.04 11.16
CA ASP A 123 -8.02 -20.06 10.78
C ASP A 123 -8.30 -19.05 9.65
N ASP A 124 -8.23 -19.52 8.41
CA ASP A 124 -8.49 -18.72 7.21
C ASP A 124 -9.87 -18.05 7.19
N SER A 125 -10.85 -18.62 7.88
CA SER A 125 -12.22 -18.09 7.90
C SER A 125 -12.32 -16.72 8.59
N LEU A 126 -11.37 -16.40 9.47
CA LEU A 126 -11.34 -15.14 10.23
C LEU A 126 -10.78 -13.95 9.45
N TRP A 127 -10.06 -14.20 8.34
CA TRP A 127 -9.33 -13.16 7.61
C TRP A 127 -10.11 -12.57 6.43
N GLY A 128 -11.21 -13.23 6.02
CA GLY A 128 -12.17 -12.72 5.05
C GLY A 128 -11.51 -12.20 3.75
N ILE A 129 -11.84 -10.95 3.39
CA ILE A 129 -11.34 -10.27 2.18
C ILE A 129 -9.81 -10.22 2.10
N PHE A 130 -9.08 -10.28 3.21
CA PHE A 130 -7.62 -10.20 3.17
C PHE A 130 -6.95 -11.47 2.61
N ARG A 131 -7.59 -12.64 2.73
CA ARG A 131 -7.09 -13.90 2.16
C ARG A 131 -7.82 -14.36 0.91
N ASP A 132 -8.97 -13.76 0.60
CA ASP A 132 -9.73 -14.07 -0.61
C ASP A 132 -9.21 -13.27 -1.82
N MET A 133 -8.40 -13.91 -2.66
CA MET A 133 -7.81 -13.31 -3.87
C MET A 133 -8.85 -12.82 -4.88
N ASN A 134 -10.02 -13.45 -4.96
CA ASN A 134 -11.07 -13.06 -5.88
C ASN A 134 -11.73 -11.74 -5.45
N LYS A 135 -11.77 -11.48 -4.14
CA LYS A 135 -12.32 -10.24 -3.56
C LYS A 135 -11.27 -9.16 -3.37
N ARG A 136 -10.01 -9.54 -3.13
CA ARG A 136 -8.95 -8.61 -2.79
C ARG A 136 -8.41 -7.81 -3.98
N VAL A 137 -8.46 -8.40 -5.16
CA VAL A 137 -7.86 -7.83 -6.38
C VAL A 137 -8.94 -7.14 -7.20
N LEU A 138 -8.77 -5.84 -7.44
CA LEU A 138 -9.65 -5.07 -8.34
C LEU A 138 -9.56 -5.60 -9.77
N ASP A 139 -10.67 -5.52 -10.51
CA ASP A 139 -10.73 -6.01 -11.89
C ASP A 139 -9.69 -5.37 -12.80
N GLN A 140 -9.43 -4.06 -12.65
CA GLN A 140 -8.38 -3.35 -13.39
C GLN A 140 -6.97 -3.92 -13.18
N CYS A 141 -6.73 -4.67 -12.10
CA CYS A 141 -5.44 -5.25 -11.76
C CYS A 141 -5.30 -6.69 -12.26
N LYS A 142 -6.40 -7.43 -12.45
CA LYS A 142 -6.39 -8.87 -12.79
C LYS A 142 -5.61 -9.15 -14.07
N ASP A 143 -5.79 -8.31 -15.10
CA ASP A 143 -5.12 -8.45 -16.39
C ASP A 143 -3.94 -7.45 -16.58
N CYS A 144 -3.51 -6.80 -15.51
CA CYS A 144 -2.48 -5.77 -15.57
C CYS A 144 -1.08 -6.38 -15.56
N LYS A 145 -0.34 -6.24 -16.67
CA LYS A 145 1.06 -6.74 -16.80
C LYS A 145 2.07 -6.21 -15.77
N ASP A 146 1.76 -5.12 -15.07
CA ASP A 146 2.65 -4.55 -14.04
C ASP A 146 2.30 -5.03 -12.62
N TYR A 147 1.10 -5.59 -12.45
CA TYR A 147 0.62 -6.10 -11.17
C TYR A 147 1.47 -7.27 -10.70
N THR A 148 1.84 -7.29 -9.41
CA THR A 148 2.78 -8.24 -8.78
C THR A 148 4.21 -8.21 -9.32
N ILE A 149 4.52 -7.38 -10.33
CA ILE A 149 5.88 -7.24 -10.87
C ILE A 149 6.51 -5.92 -10.43
N LYS A 150 5.82 -4.82 -10.75
CA LYS A 150 6.21 -3.43 -10.45
C LYS A 150 5.18 -2.69 -9.58
N CYS A 151 3.98 -3.25 -9.44
CA CYS A 151 2.88 -2.63 -8.71
C CYS A 151 2.17 -3.65 -7.82
N ALA A 152 1.88 -3.25 -6.59
CA ALA A 152 1.17 -4.09 -5.62
C ALA A 152 -0.36 -4.15 -5.81
N GLY A 153 -0.88 -3.45 -6.82
CA GLY A 153 -2.31 -3.35 -7.10
C GLY A 153 -2.97 -2.27 -6.26
N SER A 154 -4.10 -2.58 -5.64
CA SER A 154 -4.89 -1.62 -4.88
C SER A 154 -4.68 -1.72 -3.37
N CYS A 155 -4.92 -0.61 -2.67
CA CYS A 155 -5.08 -0.64 -1.21
C CYS A 155 -6.56 -0.87 -0.86
N LEU A 156 -6.87 -2.01 -0.24
CA LEU A 156 -8.24 -2.35 0.16
C LEU A 156 -8.92 -1.28 1.03
N ALA A 157 -8.16 -0.65 1.93
CA ALA A 157 -8.71 0.42 2.78
C ALA A 157 -9.14 1.63 1.94
N MET A 158 -8.42 1.93 0.85
CA MET A 158 -8.82 3.00 -0.07
C MET A 158 -10.06 2.63 -0.86
N VAL A 159 -10.11 1.39 -1.36
CA VAL A 159 -11.25 0.88 -2.14
C VAL A 159 -12.52 0.97 -1.31
N GLU A 160 -12.50 0.47 -0.06
CA GLU A 160 -13.65 0.58 0.83
C GLU A 160 -14.00 2.03 1.16
N PHE A 161 -13.00 2.85 1.53
CA PHE A 161 -13.23 4.22 1.94
C PHE A 161 -13.83 5.09 0.82
N THR A 162 -13.27 4.97 -0.39
CA THR A 162 -13.72 5.74 -1.56
C THR A 162 -14.94 5.14 -2.24
N ARG A 163 -15.25 3.88 -1.94
CA ARG A 163 -16.25 3.06 -2.66
C ARG A 163 -16.00 3.02 -4.17
N SER A 164 -14.74 3.21 -4.58
CA SER A 164 -14.32 3.17 -5.97
C SER A 164 -14.19 1.73 -6.43
N THR A 165 -14.60 1.44 -7.67
CA THR A 165 -14.29 0.17 -8.35
C THR A 165 -12.86 0.15 -8.90
N GLU A 166 -12.14 1.27 -8.78
CA GLU A 166 -10.80 1.50 -9.31
C GLU A 166 -9.81 2.00 -8.24
N GLU A 167 -8.53 1.68 -8.39
CA GLU A 167 -7.45 2.25 -7.57
C GLU A 167 -7.21 3.70 -7.98
N ILE A 168 -7.54 4.62 -7.09
CA ILE A 168 -7.64 6.07 -7.37
C ILE A 168 -6.30 6.72 -7.72
N TYR A 169 -5.18 6.09 -7.39
CA TYR A 169 -3.83 6.57 -7.74
C TYR A 169 -3.24 5.87 -8.97
N CYS A 170 -3.98 4.94 -9.59
CA CYS A 170 -3.52 4.24 -10.78
C CYS A 170 -3.37 5.23 -11.95
N PHE A 171 -2.14 5.38 -12.46
CA PHE A 171 -1.82 6.25 -13.59
C PHE A 171 -1.44 5.47 -14.86
N LYS A 172 -1.61 4.15 -14.88
CA LYS A 172 -1.23 3.31 -16.03
C LYS A 172 -1.87 3.77 -17.34
N HIS A 173 -3.14 4.16 -17.30
CA HIS A 173 -3.88 4.65 -18.46
C HIS A 173 -3.27 5.92 -19.07
N LEU A 174 -2.51 6.70 -18.30
CA LEU A 174 -1.80 7.90 -18.78
C LEU A 174 -0.55 7.57 -19.58
N ASN A 175 0.04 6.38 -19.39
CA ASN A 175 1.25 5.96 -20.11
C ASN A 175 0.96 5.46 -21.52
N ASN A 176 -0.30 5.12 -21.84
CA ASN A 176 -0.71 4.61 -23.15
C ASN A 176 -0.99 5.72 -24.19
N LYS A 177 -0.76 6.99 -23.86
CA LYS A 177 -1.00 8.14 -24.77
C LYS A 177 0.23 8.61 -25.53
N ILE A 178 1.31 7.85 -25.52
CA ILE A 178 2.48 8.07 -26.39
C ILE A 178 2.59 6.83 -27.29
N ALA A 179 1.82 6.85 -28.37
CA ALA A 179 2.00 6.02 -29.55
C ALA A 179 1.87 6.94 -30.77
#